data_AF-A0A160N3X8-F1
#
_entry.id   AF-A0A160N3X8-F1
#
_cell.length_a   1.000
_cell.length_b   1.000
_cell.length_c   1.000
_cell.angle_alpha   90.00
_cell.angle_beta   90.00
_cell.angle_gamma   90.00
#
_symmetry.space_group_name_H-M   'P 1'
#
loop_
_entity.id
_entity.type
_entity.pdbx_description
1 polymer ?
#
loop_
_entity_poly.entity_id
_entity_poly.type
_entity_poly.pdbx_seq_one_letter_code
_entity_poly.pdbx_strand_id
1 'polypeptide(L)'
;MIARIAVFAAIGVLVGLGGLLNPRLLEGLAAGAVLGAMLGMLGLRLTRFERSPDGSDGYIPNPWIGGLLTALLVARLAWRFLVVMPQMEHLQAGAGAPPPIGNSPLTLLMFGLLIGYYITYFSGLLVHHRRFEQAQAAARAP
;
A
#
# COMPACT_ATOMS: atom_id res chain seq x y z
N MET A 1 -3.76 -11.98 -8.53
CA MET A 1 -2.74 -11.23 -7.75
C MET A 1 -1.87 -10.30 -8.61
N ILE A 2 -1.31 -10.79 -9.74
CA ILE A 2 -0.37 -10.03 -10.60
C ILE A 2 -0.90 -8.64 -10.99
N ALA A 3 -2.14 -8.54 -11.48
CA ALA A 3 -2.73 -7.26 -11.87
C ALA A 3 -2.73 -6.22 -10.74
N ARG A 4 -3.06 -6.63 -9.50
CA ARG A 4 -3.06 -5.74 -8.34
C ARG A 4 -1.65 -5.23 -8.02
N ILE A 5 -0.66 -6.13 -8.04
CA ILE A 5 0.76 -5.78 -7.84
C ILE A 5 1.20 -4.76 -8.90
N ALA A 6 0.88 -5.01 -10.18
CA ALA A 6 1.23 -4.12 -11.27
C ALA A 6 0.59 -2.73 -11.13
N VAL A 7 -0.69 -2.67 -10.74
CA VAL A 7 -1.39 -1.40 -10.48
C VAL A 7 -0.73 -0.61 -9.35
N PHE A 8 -0.44 -1.23 -8.20
CA PHE A 8 0.23 -0.52 -7.09
C PHE A 8 1.65 -0.09 -7.46
N ALA A 9 2.38 -0.91 -8.22
CA ALA A 9 3.71 -0.55 -8.71
C ALA A 9 3.64 0.65 -9.68
N ALA A 10 2.69 0.64 -10.62
CA ALA A 10 2.48 1.75 -11.55
C ALA A 10 2.11 3.04 -10.80
N ILE A 11 1.21 2.97 -9.81
CA ILE A 11 0.87 4.12 -8.96
C ILE A 11 2.12 4.64 -8.22
N GLY A 12 2.93 3.75 -7.64
CA GLY A 12 4.17 4.14 -6.96
C GLY A 12 5.17 4.83 -7.88
N VAL A 13 5.32 4.34 -9.10
CA VAL A 13 6.17 4.98 -10.12
C VAL A 13 5.62 6.36 -10.47
N LEU A 14 4.33 6.48 -10.81
CA LEU A 14 3.72 7.76 -11.16
C LEU A 14 3.83 8.80 -10.04
N VAL A 15 3.59 8.38 -8.80
CA VAL A 15 3.74 9.24 -7.61
C VAL A 15 5.21 9.64 -7.41
N GLY A 16 6.14 8.71 -7.59
CA GLY A 16 7.58 8.96 -7.49
C GLY A 16 8.08 9.94 -8.55
N LEU A 17 7.60 9.83 -9.80
CA LEU A 17 7.91 10.75 -10.89
C LEU A 17 7.51 12.19 -10.55
N GLY A 18 6.34 12.38 -9.93
CA GLY A 18 5.89 13.69 -9.45
C GLY A 18 6.75 14.30 -8.34
N GLY A 19 7.55 13.48 -7.64
CA GLY A 19 8.43 13.89 -6.55
C GLY A 19 9.90 14.08 -6.94
N LEU A 20 10.31 13.79 -8.19
CA LEU A 20 11.72 13.77 -8.60
C LEU A 20 12.47 15.09 -8.38
N LEU A 21 11.78 16.21 -8.49
CA LEU A 21 12.37 17.54 -8.30
C LEU A 21 12.47 17.94 -6.81
N ASN A 22 11.95 17.12 -5.89
CA ASN A 22 11.87 17.42 -4.46
C ASN A 22 12.36 16.22 -3.63
N PRO A 23 13.64 16.19 -3.19
CA PRO A 23 14.21 15.05 -2.47
C PRO A 23 13.40 14.63 -1.22
N ARG A 24 12.89 15.59 -0.45
CA ARG A 24 12.05 15.33 0.74
C ARG A 24 10.77 14.56 0.42
N LEU A 25 10.18 14.79 -0.75
CA LEU A 25 8.99 14.07 -1.20
C LEU A 25 9.32 12.60 -1.45
N LEU A 26 10.46 12.36 -2.11
CA LEU A 26 10.94 11.02 -2.43
C LEU A 26 11.36 10.24 -1.17
N GLU A 27 11.99 10.91 -0.20
CA GLU A 27 12.32 10.35 1.11
C GLU A 27 11.06 9.87 1.85
N GLY A 28 10.02 10.71 1.88
CA GLY A 28 8.72 10.34 2.46
C GLY A 28 8.16 9.08 1.81
N LEU A 29 8.09 9.06 0.47
CA LEU A 29 7.61 7.91 -0.29
C LEU A 29 8.43 6.64 -0.01
N ALA A 30 9.76 6.75 -0.02
CA ALA A 30 10.67 5.62 0.21
C ALA A 30 10.55 5.07 1.64
N ALA A 31 10.55 5.95 2.65
CA ALA A 31 10.37 5.56 4.04
C ALA A 31 9.01 4.87 4.26
N GLY A 32 7.95 5.43 3.66
CA GLY A 32 6.64 4.81 3.62
C GLY A 32 6.68 3.42 3.01
N ALA A 33 7.27 3.26 1.83
CA ALA A 33 7.36 1.99 1.12
C ALA A 33 8.09 0.91 1.93
N VAL A 34 9.19 1.26 2.59
CA VAL A 34 9.93 0.34 3.47
C VAL A 34 9.07 -0.11 4.65
N LEU A 35 8.47 0.84 5.38
CA LEU A 35 7.58 0.52 6.51
C LEU A 35 6.39 -0.32 6.05
N GLY A 36 5.82 0.02 4.89
CA GLY A 36 4.71 -0.70 4.27
C GLY A 36 5.09 -2.14 3.97
N ALA A 37 6.27 -2.36 3.37
CA ALA A 37 6.78 -3.69 3.08
C ALA A 37 6.96 -4.52 4.36
N MET A 38 7.49 -3.93 5.43
CA MET A 38 7.59 -4.60 6.74
C MET A 38 6.21 -5.02 7.27
N LEU A 39 5.21 -4.14 7.18
CA LEU A 39 3.82 -4.46 7.54
C LEU A 39 3.21 -5.52 6.63
N GLY A 40 3.53 -5.52 5.33
CA GLY A 40 3.05 -6.52 4.37
C GLY A 40 3.59 -7.91 4.70
N MET A 41 4.86 -7.99 5.10
CA MET A 41 5.48 -9.22 5.59
C MET A 41 4.83 -9.69 6.90
N LEU A 42 4.55 -8.76 7.83
CA LEU A 42 3.83 -9.08 9.06
C LEU A 42 2.41 -9.57 8.78
N GLY A 43 1.69 -8.92 7.84
CA GLY A 43 0.36 -9.33 7.41
C GLY A 43 0.34 -10.75 6.84
N LEU A 44 1.35 -11.11 6.04
CA LEU A 44 1.52 -12.48 5.55
C LEU A 44 1.76 -13.48 6.68
N ARG A 45 2.60 -13.12 7.67
CA ARG A 45 2.85 -13.99 8.83
C ARG A 45 1.61 -14.21 9.69
N LEU A 46 0.70 -13.23 9.72
CA LEU A 46 -0.56 -13.31 10.45
C LEU A 46 -1.70 -13.94 9.62
N THR A 47 -1.46 -14.20 8.34
CA THR A 47 -2.43 -14.85 7.46
C THR A 47 -2.47 -16.33 7.76
N ARG A 48 -3.66 -16.88 7.99
CA ARG A 48 -3.85 -18.32 8.13
C ARG A 48 -4.08 -18.91 6.76
N PHE A 49 -3.22 -19.85 6.39
CA PHE A 49 -3.36 -20.64 5.17
C PHE A 49 -4.04 -21.94 5.55
N GLU A 50 -5.19 -22.21 4.92
CA GLU A 50 -6.01 -23.38 5.19
C GLU A 50 -6.23 -24.12 3.88
N ARG A 51 -6.15 -25.45 3.92
CA ARG A 51 -6.55 -26.27 2.80
C ARG A 51 -8.07 -26.40 2.84
N SER A 52 -8.71 -25.87 1.82
CA SER A 52 -10.16 -25.99 1.70
C SER A 52 -10.55 -27.47 1.46
N PRO A 53 -11.73 -27.93 1.88
CA PRO A 53 -12.15 -29.33 1.75
C PRO A 53 -12.15 -29.88 0.32
N ASP A 54 -12.24 -28.99 -0.67
CA ASP A 54 -12.15 -29.26 -2.12
C ASP A 54 -10.69 -29.35 -2.63
N GLY A 55 -9.70 -29.20 -1.74
CA GLY A 55 -8.28 -29.22 -2.08
C GLY A 55 -7.73 -27.89 -2.61
N SER A 56 -8.54 -26.83 -2.62
CA SER A 56 -8.10 -25.50 -3.05
C SER A 56 -7.26 -24.78 -1.97
N ASP A 57 -6.43 -23.84 -2.42
CA ASP A 57 -5.56 -23.02 -1.57
C ASP A 57 -6.36 -21.88 -0.92
N GLY A 58 -6.80 -22.09 0.31
CA GLY A 58 -7.53 -21.08 1.08
C GLY A 58 -6.59 -20.20 1.91
N TYR A 59 -6.92 -18.92 2.03
CA TYR A 59 -6.25 -18.02 2.97
C TYR A 59 -7.26 -17.11 3.66
N ILE A 60 -7.12 -16.98 4.98
CA ILE A 60 -7.89 -16.06 5.82
C ILE A 60 -6.97 -14.91 6.23
N PRO A 61 -7.11 -13.73 5.61
CA PRO A 61 -6.27 -12.59 5.93
C PRO A 61 -6.60 -12.03 7.32
N ASN A 62 -5.61 -11.49 8.01
CA ASN A 62 -5.85 -10.71 9.22
C ASN A 62 -6.41 -9.31 8.83
N PRO A 63 -7.64 -8.94 9.23
CA PRO A 63 -8.27 -7.69 8.81
C PRO A 63 -7.66 -6.45 9.47
N TRP A 64 -6.98 -6.58 10.62
CA TRP A 64 -6.59 -5.45 11.46
C TRP A 64 -5.56 -4.53 10.80
N ILE A 65 -4.58 -5.09 10.07
CA ILE A 65 -3.53 -4.26 9.43
C ILE A 65 -4.13 -3.43 8.30
N GLY A 66 -4.94 -4.04 7.44
CA GLY A 66 -5.65 -3.32 6.38
C GLY A 66 -6.61 -2.26 6.95
N GLY A 67 -7.33 -2.60 8.02
CA GLY A 67 -8.19 -1.67 8.74
C GLY A 67 -7.43 -0.48 9.31
N LEU A 68 -6.31 -0.70 9.98
CA LEU A 68 -5.48 0.37 10.55
C LEU A 68 -4.91 1.29 9.46
N LEU A 69 -4.40 0.72 8.36
CA LEU A 69 -3.89 1.49 7.22
C LEU A 69 -4.99 2.34 6.57
N THR A 70 -6.19 1.78 6.44
CA THR A 70 -7.35 2.51 5.90
C THR A 70 -7.77 3.65 6.83
N ALA A 71 -7.85 3.37 8.14
CA ALA A 71 -8.17 4.38 9.14
C ALA A 71 -7.14 5.53 9.15
N LEU A 72 -5.85 5.21 9.06
CA LEU A 72 -4.77 6.21 8.95
C LEU A 72 -4.92 7.07 7.69
N LEU A 73 -5.23 6.47 6.53
CA LEU A 73 -5.46 7.21 5.30
C LEU A 73 -6.68 8.14 5.42
N VAL A 74 -7.79 7.63 5.95
CA VAL A 74 -9.02 8.42 6.15
C VAL A 74 -8.77 9.57 7.11
N ALA A 75 -8.12 9.32 8.25
CA ALA A 75 -7.74 10.36 9.20
C ALA A 75 -6.83 11.42 8.55
N ARG A 76 -5.87 10.99 7.72
CA ARG A 76 -4.98 11.88 6.98
C ARG A 76 -5.74 12.77 5.99
N LEU A 77 -6.69 12.21 5.24
CA LEU A 77 -7.52 12.95 4.30
C LEU A 77 -8.46 13.91 5.03
N ALA A 78 -9.13 13.44 6.09
CA ALA A 78 -9.99 14.27 6.94
C ALA A 78 -9.23 15.46 7.52
N TRP A 79 -8.03 15.25 8.07
CA TRP A 79 -7.17 16.33 8.55
C TRP A 79 -6.88 17.36 7.45
N ARG A 80 -6.58 16.90 6.23
CA ARG A 80 -6.28 17.82 5.13
C ARG A 80 -7.50 18.65 4.73
N PHE A 81 -8.68 18.06 4.63
CA PHE A 81 -9.90 18.78 4.23
C PHE A 81 -10.48 19.66 5.34
N LEU A 82 -10.40 19.22 6.60
CA LEU A 82 -11.02 19.94 7.72
C LEU A 82 -10.10 20.98 8.36
N VAL A 83 -8.78 20.80 8.28
CA VAL A 83 -7.81 21.68 8.95
C VAL A 83 -6.96 22.43 7.96
N VAL A 84 -6.30 21.72 7.03
CA VAL A 84 -5.31 22.35 6.13
C VAL A 84 -5.99 23.21 5.07
N MET A 85 -7.07 22.75 4.45
CA MET A 85 -7.72 23.46 3.34
C MET A 85 -8.36 24.80 3.79
N PRO A 86 -9.13 24.87 4.91
CA PRO A 86 -9.68 26.14 5.40
C PRO A 86 -8.61 27.14 5.83
N GLN A 87 -7.51 26.66 6.42
CA GLN A 87 -6.36 27.50 6.77
C GLN A 87 -5.69 28.09 5.50
N MET A 88 -5.60 27.30 4.43
CA MET A 88 -5.04 27.76 3.16
C MET A 88 -5.96 28.79 2.49
N GLU A 89 -7.29 28.62 2.52
CA GLU A 89 -8.23 29.62 1.97
C GLU A 89 -8.09 30.99 2.66
N HIS A 90 -7.92 31.01 3.98
CA HIS A 90 -7.66 32.26 4.72
C HIS A 90 -6.33 32.93 4.35
N LEU A 91 -5.30 32.14 4.03
CA LEU A 91 -3.98 32.64 3.63
C LEU A 91 -3.93 33.04 2.14
N GLN A 92 -4.83 32.49 1.30
CA GLN A 92 -4.83 32.65 -0.17
C GLN A 92 -5.77 33.72 -0.69
N ALA A 93 -6.46 34.48 0.18
CA ALA A 93 -7.30 35.62 -0.21
C ALA A 93 -6.57 36.72 -1.03
N GLY A 94 -5.27 36.58 -1.33
CA GLY A 94 -4.51 37.42 -2.26
C GLY A 94 -3.57 36.71 -3.24
N ALA A 95 -3.46 35.37 -3.27
CA ALA A 95 -2.46 34.70 -4.13
C ALA A 95 -2.84 33.28 -4.56
N GLY A 96 -3.26 33.13 -5.82
CA GLY A 96 -3.08 31.93 -6.69
C GLY A 96 -3.64 30.57 -6.23
N ALA A 97 -3.71 29.62 -7.16
CA ALA A 97 -4.30 28.29 -6.94
C ALA A 97 -3.61 27.49 -5.82
N PRO A 98 -4.36 26.66 -5.06
CA PRO A 98 -3.81 25.90 -3.95
C PRO A 98 -2.75 24.88 -4.37
N PRO A 99 -1.73 24.63 -3.53
CA PRO A 99 -0.66 23.70 -3.85
C PRO A 99 -1.20 22.27 -4.04
N PRO A 100 -0.69 21.51 -5.03
CA PRO A 100 -1.17 20.16 -5.35
C PRO A 100 -1.13 19.21 -4.14
N ILE A 101 -2.07 18.25 -4.12
CA ILE A 101 -2.25 17.25 -3.03
C ILE A 101 -0.97 16.43 -2.76
N GLY A 102 -0.05 16.33 -3.73
CA GLY A 102 1.22 15.61 -3.65
C GLY A 102 2.40 16.36 -3.04
N ASN A 103 2.26 17.63 -2.66
CA ASN A 103 3.40 18.46 -2.22
C ASN A 103 3.73 18.31 -0.71
N SER A 104 3.42 17.16 -0.11
CA SER A 104 3.64 16.91 1.32
C SER A 104 4.38 15.57 1.55
N PRO A 105 5.59 15.59 2.15
CA PRO A 105 6.36 14.37 2.44
C PRO A 105 5.57 13.34 3.24
N LEU A 106 4.77 13.79 4.22
CA LEU A 106 3.96 12.92 5.06
C LEU A 106 2.80 12.26 4.27
N THR A 107 2.26 12.94 3.27
CA THR A 107 1.25 12.33 2.38
C THR A 107 1.89 11.27 1.48
N LEU A 108 3.08 11.54 0.95
CA LEU A 108 3.80 10.54 0.17
C LEU A 108 4.28 9.36 1.02
N LEU A 109 4.60 9.58 2.29
CA LEU A 109 4.84 8.50 3.25
C LEU A 109 3.62 7.59 3.40
N MET A 110 2.42 8.14 3.52
CA MET A 110 1.19 7.33 3.57
C MET A 110 0.95 6.55 2.27
N PHE A 111 1.19 7.15 1.11
CA PHE A 111 1.10 6.43 -0.17
C PHE A 111 2.14 5.33 -0.27
N GLY A 112 3.40 5.62 0.09
CA GLY A 112 4.47 4.62 0.15
C GLY A 112 4.08 3.47 1.06
N LEU A 113 3.54 3.75 2.25
CA LEU A 113 3.09 2.77 3.23
C LEU A 113 2.07 1.79 2.63
N LEU A 114 1.03 2.32 1.96
CA LEU A 114 0.01 1.51 1.31
C LEU A 114 0.58 0.68 0.16
N ILE A 115 1.36 1.30 -0.71
CA ILE A 115 1.95 0.66 -1.90
C ILE A 115 2.89 -0.47 -1.47
N GLY A 116 3.82 -0.18 -0.56
CA GLY A 116 4.77 -1.16 -0.03
C GLY A 116 4.07 -2.33 0.65
N TYR A 117 3.02 -2.05 1.43
CA TYR A 117 2.20 -3.06 2.09
C TYR A 117 1.54 -3.99 1.06
N TYR A 118 0.76 -3.44 0.11
CA TYR A 118 -0.01 -4.25 -0.82
C TYR A 118 0.86 -5.01 -1.83
N ILE A 119 1.95 -4.40 -2.32
CA ILE A 119 2.90 -5.10 -3.20
C ILE A 119 3.50 -6.30 -2.47
N THR A 120 4.02 -6.08 -1.26
CA THR A 120 4.69 -7.15 -0.48
C THR A 120 3.69 -8.26 -0.13
N TYR A 121 2.52 -7.88 0.37
CA TYR A 121 1.46 -8.81 0.75
C TYR A 121 0.97 -9.65 -0.44
N PHE A 122 0.60 -9.03 -1.56
CA PHE A 122 0.12 -9.77 -2.73
C PHE A 122 1.22 -10.60 -3.40
N SER A 123 2.47 -10.14 -3.36
CA SER A 123 3.60 -10.92 -3.87
C SER A 123 3.81 -12.18 -3.03
N GLY A 124 3.74 -12.08 -1.70
CA GLY A 124 3.84 -13.25 -0.84
C GLY A 124 2.69 -14.24 -1.01
N LEU A 125 1.45 -13.76 -1.17
CA LEU A 125 0.31 -14.62 -1.51
C LEU A 125 0.51 -15.35 -2.84
N LEU A 126 1.00 -14.64 -3.87
CA LEU A 126 1.28 -15.25 -5.17
C LEU A 126 2.36 -16.33 -5.09
N VAL A 127 3.42 -16.09 -4.30
CA VAL A 127 4.48 -17.07 -4.08
C VAL A 127 3.96 -18.29 -3.31
N HIS A 128 3.15 -18.08 -2.28
CA HIS A 128 2.54 -19.18 -1.52
C HIS A 128 1.66 -20.05 -2.43
N HIS A 129 0.79 -19.40 -3.21
CA HIS A 129 -0.12 -20.07 -4.12
C HIS A 129 0.60 -20.93 -5.15
N ARG A 130 1.63 -20.38 -5.80
CA ARG A 130 2.45 -21.13 -6.77
C ARG A 130 3.16 -22.32 -6.15
N ARG A 131 3.69 -22.18 -4.94
CA ARG A 131 4.35 -23.30 -4.22
C ARG A 131 3.34 -24.40 -3.87
N PHE A 132 2.13 -24.02 -3.48
CA PHE A 132 1.06 -24.96 -3.20
C PHE A 132 0.63 -25.73 -4.46
N GLU A 133 0.44 -25.05 -5.59
CA GLU A 133 0.13 -25.71 -6.87
C GLU A 133 1.24 -26.69 -7.30
N GLN A 134 2.50 -26.29 -7.16
CA GLN A 134 3.65 -27.15 -7.48
C GLN A 134 3.70 -28.40 -6.59
N ALA A 135 3.49 -28.25 -5.28
CA ALA A 135 3.47 -29.36 -4.35
C ALA A 135 2.34 -30.35 -4.65
N GLN A 136 1.17 -29.84 -5.08
CA GLN A 136 0.07 -30.69 -5.52
C GLN A 136 0.37 -31.41 -6.84
N ALA A 137 0.96 -30.72 -7.81
CA ALA A 137 1.33 -31.33 -9.08
C ALA A 137 2.34 -32.47 -8.87
N ALA A 138 3.33 -32.27 -7.99
CA ALA A 138 4.29 -33.31 -7.62
C ALA A 138 3.62 -34.50 -6.90
N ALA A 139 2.65 -34.27 -6.02
CA ALA A 139 1.92 -35.33 -5.32
C ALA A 139 0.98 -36.15 -6.23
N ARG A 140 0.62 -35.63 -7.40
CA ARG A 140 -0.22 -36.34 -8.40
C ARG A 140 0.61 -37.06 -9.47
N ALA A 141 1.93 -36.86 -9.51
CA ALA A 141 2.79 -37.55 -10.45
C ALA A 141 2.86 -39.05 -10.08
N PRO A 142 2.64 -39.97 -11.04
CA PRO A 142 2.56 -41.41 -10.80
C PRO A 142 3.93 -42.04 -10.44
#